data_AF-A0A8X8ZA90-F1
#
_entry.id   AF-A0A8X8ZA90-F1
#
_cell.length_a   1.000
_cell.length_b   1.000
_cell.length_c   1.000
_cell.angle_alpha   90.00
_cell.angle_beta   90.00
_cell.angle_gamma   90.00
#
_symmetry.space_group_name_H-M   'P 1'
#
loop_
_entity.id
_entity.type
_entity.pdbx_description
1 polymer ?
#
loop_
_entity_poly.entity_id
_entity_poly.type
_entity_poly.pdbx_seq_one_letter_code
_entity_poly.pdbx_strand_id
1 'polypeptide(L)'
;MGVSGGEEGARRGPSLMPGGSFEAYKYIEDILLKVAAQVPDSGPCVTYIGKGGSGNFVKKVHNGIEYGDMQLIAEAYNVLKSVGKLSNDELHQVFSEWNKGELLSFLIEISADIFGIKDDKGNGYLVDKVLDKTGMKGTGKWTVQQAAELSIAAPTIASSLDSRFLSGLKEERVQAAIAFKSIGVSDNLSDQAVDKQKLIDDVRQALYA
;
A
#
# COMPACT_ATOMS: atom_id res chain seq x y z
N MET A 1 13.04 -12.51 13.99
CA MET A 1 12.49 -11.23 14.45
C MET A 1 12.16 -10.42 13.22
N GLY A 2 10.92 -9.97 13.10
CA GLY A 2 10.53 -9.04 12.04
C GLY A 2 11.06 -7.63 12.31
N VAL A 3 11.43 -6.91 11.26
CA VAL A 3 11.83 -5.50 11.31
C VAL A 3 11.10 -4.75 10.19
N SER A 4 10.46 -3.62 10.48
CA SER A 4 9.80 -2.77 9.47
C SER A 4 10.10 -1.28 9.66
N GLY A 5 10.11 -0.51 8.57
CA GLY A 5 10.47 0.92 8.55
C GLY A 5 11.42 1.34 7.43
N GLY A 6 11.89 0.40 6.61
CA GLY A 6 12.86 0.70 5.53
C GLY A 6 14.22 1.17 6.06
N GLU A 7 15.00 1.80 5.18
CA GLU A 7 16.35 2.28 5.53
C GLU A 7 16.30 3.41 6.57
N GLU A 8 15.40 4.37 6.40
CA GLU A 8 15.26 5.49 7.34
C GLU A 8 14.73 5.03 8.69
N GLY A 9 13.70 4.16 8.71
CA GLY A 9 13.18 3.59 9.94
C GLY A 9 14.24 2.74 10.66
N ALA A 10 15.06 1.96 9.95
CA ALA A 10 16.17 1.24 10.58
C ALA A 10 17.18 2.18 11.27
N ARG A 11 17.37 3.40 10.73
CA ARG A 11 18.27 4.41 11.30
C ARG A 11 17.66 5.20 12.46
N ARG A 12 16.36 5.50 12.40
CA ARG A 12 15.68 6.45 13.30
C ARG A 12 14.76 5.79 14.33
N GLY A 13 14.38 4.54 14.11
CA GLY A 13 13.49 3.78 14.97
C GLY A 13 12.54 2.92 14.13
N PRO A 14 12.77 1.59 14.02
CA PRO A 14 11.87 0.71 13.29
C PRO A 14 10.81 0.10 14.23
N SER A 15 9.83 -0.58 13.63
CA SER A 15 9.03 -1.57 14.36
C SER A 15 9.79 -2.89 14.46
N LEU A 16 9.82 -3.48 15.65
CA LEU A 16 10.52 -4.73 15.96
C LEU A 16 9.54 -5.79 16.47
N MET A 17 9.60 -6.98 15.89
CA MET A 17 8.68 -8.09 16.17
C MET A 17 9.47 -9.33 16.61
N PRO A 18 10.07 -9.34 17.81
CA PRO A 18 10.84 -10.48 18.32
C PRO A 18 9.91 -11.66 18.65
N GLY A 19 10.32 -12.86 18.24
CA GLY A 19 9.69 -14.13 18.60
C GLY A 19 10.76 -15.20 18.76
N GLY A 20 10.44 -16.28 19.47
CA GLY A 20 11.39 -17.35 19.78
C GLY A 20 11.51 -17.60 21.28
N SER A 21 12.73 -17.79 21.79
CA SER A 21 12.98 -17.94 23.23
C SER A 21 12.70 -16.64 23.97
N PHE A 22 11.90 -16.72 25.04
CA PHE A 22 11.62 -15.59 25.91
C PHE A 22 12.87 -15.16 26.69
N GLU A 23 13.72 -16.10 27.10
CA GLU A 23 14.99 -15.83 27.77
C GLU A 23 15.93 -15.05 26.83
N ALA A 24 16.03 -15.46 25.56
CA ALA A 24 16.80 -14.73 24.55
C ALA A 24 16.28 -13.30 24.35
N TYR A 25 14.95 -13.12 24.31
CA TYR A 25 14.35 -11.78 24.26
C TYR A 25 14.73 -10.94 25.48
N LYS A 26 14.71 -11.50 26.69
CA LYS A 26 15.11 -10.78 27.92
C LYS A 26 16.55 -10.29 27.90
N TYR A 27 17.47 -11.02 27.27
CA TYR A 27 18.85 -10.55 27.11
C TYR A 27 19.01 -9.34 26.19
N ILE A 28 18.08 -9.13 25.24
CA ILE A 28 18.16 -8.04 24.25
C ILE A 28 17.08 -6.96 24.43
N GLU A 29 16.15 -7.14 25.38
CA GLU A 29 14.98 -6.29 25.57
C GLU A 29 15.34 -4.81 25.71
N ASP A 30 16.31 -4.46 26.56
CA ASP A 30 16.73 -3.07 26.78
C ASP A 30 17.26 -2.41 25.49
N ILE A 31 17.99 -3.15 24.66
CA ILE A 31 18.49 -2.65 23.37
C ILE A 31 17.29 -2.40 22.44
N LEU A 32 16.40 -3.38 22.31
CA LEU A 32 15.25 -3.27 21.39
C LEU A 32 14.31 -2.13 21.79
N LEU A 33 14.06 -1.93 23.09
CA LEU A 33 13.23 -0.84 23.59
C LEU A 33 13.81 0.54 23.24
N LYS A 34 15.14 0.68 23.30
CA LYS A 34 15.84 1.94 22.99
C LYS A 34 15.94 2.22 21.50
N VAL A 35 16.07 1.18 20.66
CA VAL A 35 16.22 1.36 19.21
C VAL A 35 14.90 1.40 18.45
N ALA A 36 13.80 0.89 19.02
CA ALA A 36 12.49 0.92 18.38
C ALA A 36 11.95 2.36 18.22
N ALA A 37 11.07 2.55 17.24
CA ALA A 37 10.26 3.77 17.14
C ALA A 37 9.51 4.02 18.46
N GLN A 38 9.40 5.27 18.89
CA GLN A 38 8.66 5.66 20.09
C GLN A 38 7.37 6.38 19.66
N VAL A 39 6.22 5.85 20.09
CA VAL A 39 4.92 6.48 19.84
C VAL A 39 4.50 7.23 21.10
N PRO A 40 4.16 8.53 21.02
CA PRO A 40 3.61 9.28 22.14
C PRO A 40 2.46 8.51 22.80
N ASP A 41 2.48 8.45 24.13
CA ASP A 41 1.46 7.79 24.98
C ASP A 41 1.33 6.25 24.82
N SER A 42 1.94 5.65 23.79
CA SER A 42 1.89 4.20 23.52
C SER A 42 3.23 3.48 23.73
N GLY A 43 4.33 4.22 23.78
CA GLY A 43 5.67 3.68 24.07
C GLY A 43 6.39 3.09 22.85
N PRO A 44 7.39 2.22 23.07
CA PRO A 44 8.23 1.69 22.01
C PRO A 44 7.51 0.65 21.14
N CYS A 45 7.71 0.70 19.82
CA CYS A 45 7.15 -0.22 18.82
C CYS A 45 7.85 -1.60 18.82
N VAL A 46 7.93 -2.23 19.99
CA VAL A 46 8.46 -3.59 20.18
C VAL A 46 7.72 -4.31 21.29
N THR A 47 7.45 -5.60 21.07
CA THR A 47 6.96 -6.50 22.11
C THR A 47 7.36 -7.93 21.80
N TYR A 48 7.49 -8.78 22.83
CA TYR A 48 7.66 -10.21 22.62
C TYR A 48 6.40 -10.82 22.04
N ILE A 49 6.46 -11.22 20.77
CA ILE A 49 5.30 -11.70 20.00
C ILE A 49 4.88 -13.10 20.44
N GLY A 50 5.83 -13.97 20.79
CA GLY A 50 5.54 -15.33 21.23
C GLY A 50 6.63 -16.33 20.86
N LYS A 51 6.33 -17.62 21.02
CA LYS A 51 7.28 -18.72 20.78
C LYS A 51 7.55 -18.96 19.28
N GLY A 52 8.67 -19.60 18.99
CA GLY A 52 9.03 -20.05 17.63
C GLY A 52 9.10 -18.91 16.61
N GLY A 53 8.55 -19.15 15.42
CA GLY A 53 8.58 -18.20 14.29
C GLY A 53 7.56 -17.06 14.36
N SER A 54 6.89 -16.84 15.50
CA SER A 54 5.78 -15.89 15.68
C SER A 54 6.09 -14.47 15.16
N GLY A 55 7.27 -13.93 15.50
CA GLY A 55 7.68 -12.60 15.07
C GLY A 55 7.86 -12.46 13.56
N ASN A 56 8.34 -13.52 12.89
CA ASN A 56 8.42 -13.54 11.42
C ASN A 56 7.01 -13.71 10.81
N PHE A 57 6.13 -14.47 11.46
CA PHE A 57 4.74 -14.62 11.04
C PHE A 57 3.98 -13.29 11.10
N VAL A 58 4.11 -12.52 12.19
CA VAL A 58 3.53 -11.17 12.30
C VAL A 58 4.09 -10.25 11.22
N LYS A 59 5.41 -10.28 10.96
CA LYS A 59 5.99 -9.46 9.88
C LYS A 59 5.46 -9.83 8.49
N LYS A 60 5.26 -11.12 8.24
CA LYS A 60 4.67 -11.62 7.00
C LYS A 60 3.24 -11.06 6.85
N VAL A 61 2.42 -11.14 7.89
CA VAL A 61 1.05 -10.56 7.90
C VAL A 61 1.09 -9.04 7.70
N HIS A 62 1.97 -8.32 8.39
CA HIS A 62 2.18 -6.88 8.19
C HIS A 62 2.44 -6.52 6.71
N ASN A 63 3.32 -7.25 6.01
CA ASN A 63 3.53 -7.01 4.58
C ASN A 63 2.32 -7.41 3.72
N GLY A 64 1.48 -8.34 4.17
CA GLY A 64 0.21 -8.63 3.52
C GLY A 64 -0.77 -7.46 3.62
N ILE A 65 -0.89 -6.86 4.81
CA ILE A 65 -1.72 -5.67 5.05
C ILE A 65 -1.21 -4.50 4.21
N GLU A 66 0.11 -4.24 4.22
CA GLU A 66 0.76 -3.22 3.39
C GLU A 66 0.41 -3.35 1.90
N TYR A 67 0.35 -4.58 1.38
CA TYR A 67 -0.05 -4.81 -0.02
C TYR A 67 -1.50 -4.43 -0.27
N GLY A 68 -2.40 -4.74 0.67
CA GLY A 68 -3.80 -4.34 0.63
C GLY A 68 -3.96 -2.82 0.62
N ASP A 69 -3.35 -2.13 1.58
CA ASP A 69 -3.43 -0.67 1.71
C ASP A 69 -2.93 0.05 0.45
N MET A 70 -1.76 -0.37 -0.07
CA MET A 70 -1.22 0.18 -1.31
C MET A 70 -2.16 -0.02 -2.50
N GLN A 71 -2.83 -1.18 -2.58
CA GLN A 71 -3.77 -1.48 -3.66
C GLN A 71 -5.04 -0.63 -3.54
N LEU A 72 -5.60 -0.51 -2.33
CA LEU A 72 -6.78 0.34 -2.07
C LEU A 72 -6.50 1.81 -2.43
N ILE A 73 -5.33 2.31 -2.04
CA ILE A 73 -4.87 3.67 -2.41
C ILE A 73 -4.73 3.81 -3.94
N ALA A 74 -4.17 2.81 -4.61
CA ALA A 74 -4.04 2.82 -6.07
C ALA A 74 -5.40 2.81 -6.78
N GLU A 75 -6.40 2.12 -6.23
CA GLU A 75 -7.77 2.12 -6.73
C GLU A 75 -8.46 3.47 -6.53
N ALA A 76 -8.33 4.05 -5.34
CA ALA A 76 -8.83 5.41 -5.07
C ALA A 76 -8.22 6.43 -6.03
N TYR A 77 -6.90 6.38 -6.24
CA TYR A 77 -6.20 7.17 -7.26
C TYR A 77 -6.79 6.96 -8.65
N ASN A 78 -6.96 5.71 -9.08
CA ASN A 78 -7.44 5.41 -10.42
C ASN A 78 -8.88 5.92 -10.64
N VAL A 79 -9.76 5.77 -9.65
CA VAL A 79 -11.14 6.30 -9.74
C VAL A 79 -11.13 7.82 -9.85
N LEU A 80 -10.39 8.51 -8.97
CA LEU A 80 -10.31 9.97 -8.99
C LEU A 80 -9.72 10.52 -10.31
N LYS A 81 -8.71 9.85 -10.85
CA LYS A 81 -8.09 10.26 -12.12
C LYS A 81 -8.93 9.92 -13.33
N SER A 82 -9.42 8.68 -13.42
CA SER A 82 -10.09 8.17 -14.61
C SER A 82 -11.56 8.60 -14.69
N VAL A 83 -12.26 8.66 -13.56
CA VAL A 83 -13.68 9.09 -13.48
C VAL A 83 -13.76 10.57 -13.13
N GLY A 84 -13.09 11.00 -12.06
CA GLY A 84 -13.13 12.39 -11.60
C GLY A 84 -12.34 13.38 -12.47
N LYS A 85 -11.46 12.87 -13.35
CA LYS A 85 -10.56 13.68 -14.19
C LYS A 85 -9.71 14.66 -13.38
N LEU A 86 -9.31 14.25 -12.17
CA LEU A 86 -8.39 15.04 -11.36
C LEU A 86 -6.99 15.04 -12.00
N SER A 87 -6.40 16.22 -12.08
CA SER A 87 -4.99 16.43 -12.36
C SER A 87 -4.12 15.93 -11.20
N ASN A 88 -2.82 15.74 -11.43
CA ASN A 88 -1.91 15.33 -10.36
C ASN A 88 -1.77 16.39 -9.26
N ASP A 89 -1.95 17.69 -9.58
CA ASP A 89 -1.99 18.75 -8.57
C ASP A 89 -3.26 18.64 -7.69
N GLU A 90 -4.42 18.38 -8.29
CA GLU A 90 -5.66 18.12 -7.54
C GLU A 90 -5.53 16.85 -6.68
N LEU A 91 -4.92 15.77 -7.22
CA LEU A 91 -4.66 14.54 -6.45
C LEU A 91 -3.71 14.79 -5.27
N HIS A 92 -2.63 15.54 -5.48
CA HIS A 92 -1.72 15.95 -4.40
C HIS A 92 -2.48 16.68 -3.29
N GLN A 93 -3.34 17.63 -3.63
CA GLN A 93 -4.15 18.38 -2.64
C GLN A 93 -5.14 17.47 -1.90
N VAL A 94 -5.86 16.60 -2.63
CA VAL A 94 -6.85 15.68 -2.04
C VAL A 94 -6.19 14.73 -1.04
N PHE A 95 -5.09 14.06 -1.43
CA PHE A 95 -4.39 13.13 -0.54
C PHE A 95 -3.70 13.85 0.62
N SER A 96 -3.19 15.07 0.40
CA SER A 96 -2.65 15.91 1.49
C SER A 96 -3.73 16.27 2.52
N GLU A 97 -4.96 16.51 2.08
CA GLU A 97 -6.09 16.79 2.97
C GLU A 97 -6.56 15.54 3.70
N TRP A 98 -6.66 14.39 3.00
CA TRP A 98 -7.00 13.11 3.62
C TRP A 98 -6.01 12.74 4.73
N ASN A 99 -4.73 13.06 4.55
CA ASN A 99 -3.69 12.80 5.55
C ASN A 99 -3.82 13.65 6.82
N LYS A 100 -4.72 14.64 6.87
CA LYS A 100 -5.00 15.43 8.08
C LYS A 100 -6.19 14.88 8.88
N GLY A 101 -6.91 13.89 8.33
CA GLY A 101 -8.11 13.31 8.90
C GLY A 101 -7.93 11.85 9.31
N GLU A 102 -9.00 11.06 9.18
CA GLU A 102 -9.04 9.64 9.59
C GLU A 102 -8.10 8.72 8.79
N LEU A 103 -7.66 9.18 7.61
CA LEU A 103 -6.71 8.47 6.74
C LEU A 103 -5.24 8.84 7.03
N LEU A 104 -4.96 9.63 8.08
CA LEU A 104 -3.59 9.98 8.50
C LEU A 104 -2.71 8.72 8.58
N SER A 105 -1.80 8.58 7.63
CA SER A 105 -0.93 7.41 7.53
C SER A 105 0.26 7.69 6.61
N PHE A 106 1.36 6.99 6.86
CA PHE A 106 2.57 7.11 6.04
C PHE A 106 2.31 6.82 4.55
N LEU A 107 1.46 5.83 4.22
CA LEU A 107 1.17 5.50 2.83
C LEU A 107 0.35 6.58 2.11
N ILE A 108 -0.56 7.26 2.80
CA ILE A 108 -1.30 8.40 2.25
C ILE A 108 -0.38 9.61 2.09
N GLU A 109 0.48 9.88 3.07
CA GLU A 109 1.51 10.95 3.01
C GLU A 109 2.41 10.81 1.77
N ILE A 110 3.08 9.66 1.61
CA ILE A 110 3.98 9.48 0.47
C ILE A 110 3.22 9.46 -0.86
N SER A 111 1.96 9.04 -0.87
CA SER A 111 1.13 9.08 -2.09
C SER A 111 0.83 10.52 -2.50
N ALA A 112 0.52 11.39 -1.53
CA ALA A 112 0.37 12.82 -1.78
C ALA A 112 1.66 13.41 -2.36
N ASP A 113 2.81 13.10 -1.76
CA ASP A 113 4.11 13.58 -2.24
C ASP A 113 4.41 13.10 -3.65
N ILE A 114 4.19 11.81 -3.96
CA ILE A 114 4.41 11.21 -5.27
C ILE A 114 3.66 11.97 -6.37
N PHE A 115 2.42 12.40 -6.14
CA PHE A 115 1.66 13.16 -7.12
C PHE A 115 2.25 14.54 -7.42
N GLY A 116 3.01 15.13 -6.49
CA GLY A 116 3.70 16.40 -6.68
C GLY A 116 5.04 16.31 -7.43
N ILE A 117 5.61 15.11 -7.61
CA ILE A 117 6.94 14.93 -8.20
C ILE A 117 6.89 15.16 -9.72
N LYS A 118 7.57 16.21 -10.18
CA LYS A 118 7.77 16.49 -11.61
C LYS A 118 8.80 15.52 -12.21
N ASP A 119 8.61 15.19 -13.48
CA ASP A 119 9.61 14.43 -14.24
C ASP A 119 10.86 15.30 -14.47
N ASP A 120 12.03 14.81 -14.08
CA ASP A 120 13.30 15.53 -14.25
C ASP A 120 13.88 15.38 -15.66
N LYS A 121 13.31 14.48 -16.48
CA LYS A 121 13.74 14.18 -17.85
C LYS A 121 12.79 14.72 -18.92
N GLY A 122 11.69 15.36 -18.55
CA GLY A 122 10.68 15.81 -19.51
C GLY A 122 9.55 16.61 -18.88
N ASN A 123 8.49 16.81 -19.67
CA ASN A 123 7.29 17.50 -19.21
C ASN A 123 6.33 16.53 -18.51
N GLY A 124 5.66 17.03 -17.46
CA GLY A 124 4.64 16.29 -16.71
C GLY A 124 5.15 15.85 -15.34
N TYR A 125 4.58 14.78 -14.82
CA TYR A 125 4.89 14.23 -13.51
C TYR A 125 5.51 12.85 -13.64
N LEU A 126 6.39 12.51 -12.70
CA LEU A 126 7.11 11.25 -12.71
C LEU A 126 6.17 10.05 -12.68
N VAL A 127 5.11 10.10 -11.86
CA VAL A 127 4.14 9.01 -11.69
C VAL A 127 3.47 8.59 -13.01
N ASP A 128 3.30 9.51 -13.96
CA ASP A 128 2.71 9.23 -15.27
C ASP A 128 3.69 8.55 -16.24
N LYS A 129 4.98 8.54 -15.90
CA LYS A 129 6.05 7.95 -16.71
C LYS A 129 6.53 6.61 -16.15
N VAL A 130 6.16 6.27 -14.91
CA VAL A 130 6.49 4.99 -14.30
C VAL A 130 5.76 3.88 -15.05
N LEU A 131 6.50 2.84 -15.44
CA LEU A 131 5.90 1.64 -16.03
C LEU A 131 4.95 1.00 -15.01
N ASP A 132 3.70 0.78 -15.42
CA ASP A 132 2.63 0.16 -14.63
C ASP A 132 2.82 -1.35 -14.48
N LYS A 133 3.99 -1.75 -13.99
CA LYS A 133 4.41 -3.13 -13.76
C LYS A 133 5.01 -3.25 -12.36
N THR A 134 4.24 -3.76 -11.42
CA THR A 134 4.63 -3.80 -10.02
C THR A 134 5.44 -5.06 -9.72
N GLY A 135 6.63 -4.88 -9.16
CA GLY A 135 7.44 -5.98 -8.63
C GLY A 135 6.91 -6.53 -7.31
N MET A 136 7.37 -7.73 -6.93
CA MET A 136 7.10 -8.30 -5.60
C MET A 136 8.26 -9.19 -5.13
N LYS A 137 8.53 -9.17 -3.81
CA LYS A 137 9.59 -9.97 -3.18
C LYS A 137 9.08 -11.26 -2.51
N GLY A 138 7.79 -11.58 -2.65
CA GLY A 138 7.18 -12.85 -2.24
C GLY A 138 6.48 -12.87 -0.86
N THR A 139 6.75 -11.93 0.05
CA THR A 139 6.16 -11.94 1.41
C THR A 139 4.64 -11.81 1.41
N GLY A 140 4.06 -10.96 0.56
CA GLY A 140 2.59 -10.87 0.39
C GLY A 140 1.96 -12.20 -0.06
N LYS A 141 2.62 -12.92 -0.98
CA LYS A 141 2.19 -14.25 -1.45
C LYS A 141 2.14 -15.26 -0.30
N TRP A 142 3.12 -15.24 0.59
CA TRP A 142 3.13 -16.14 1.75
C TRP A 142 1.98 -15.88 2.70
N THR A 143 1.50 -14.64 2.85
CA THR A 143 0.32 -14.35 3.67
C THR A 143 -0.93 -15.02 3.11
N VAL A 144 -1.18 -14.87 1.81
CA VAL A 144 -2.36 -15.46 1.14
C VAL A 144 -2.30 -16.99 1.13
N GLN A 145 -1.13 -17.57 0.83
CA GLN A 145 -0.94 -19.03 0.90
C GLN A 145 -1.26 -19.58 2.30
N GLN A 146 -0.86 -18.85 3.34
CA GLN A 146 -1.08 -19.27 4.73
C GLN A 146 -2.53 -19.05 5.17
N ALA A 147 -3.19 -17.99 4.67
CA ALA A 147 -4.62 -17.79 4.89
C ALA A 147 -5.42 -18.96 4.28
N ALA A 148 -5.10 -19.36 3.05
CA ALA A 148 -5.73 -20.51 2.39
C ALA A 148 -5.51 -21.82 3.15
N GLU A 149 -4.27 -22.13 3.56
CA GLU A 149 -3.93 -23.33 4.33
C GLU A 149 -4.73 -23.41 5.65
N LEU A 150 -4.93 -22.27 6.30
CA LEU A 150 -5.66 -22.17 7.56
C LEU A 150 -7.18 -22.01 7.37
N SER A 151 -7.68 -22.01 6.13
CA SER A 151 -9.09 -21.76 5.80
C SER A 151 -9.61 -20.42 6.34
N ILE A 152 -8.78 -19.37 6.29
CA ILE A 152 -9.12 -18.00 6.70
C ILE A 152 -9.29 -17.13 5.46
N ALA A 153 -10.41 -16.44 5.37
CA ALA A 153 -10.67 -15.51 4.28
C ALA A 153 -9.79 -14.25 4.42
N ALA A 154 -9.03 -13.94 3.36
CA ALA A 154 -8.25 -12.70 3.25
C ALA A 154 -8.37 -12.08 1.84
N PRO A 155 -9.60 -11.78 1.37
CA PRO A 155 -9.86 -11.41 -0.02
C PRO A 155 -9.12 -10.13 -0.44
N THR A 156 -9.08 -9.09 0.39
CA THR A 156 -8.39 -7.82 0.07
C THR A 156 -6.90 -8.04 -0.22
N ILE A 157 -6.22 -8.83 0.62
CA ILE A 157 -4.80 -9.15 0.43
C ILE A 157 -4.63 -10.03 -0.83
N ALA A 158 -5.53 -10.98 -1.07
CA ALA A 158 -5.50 -11.80 -2.29
C ALA A 158 -5.66 -10.95 -3.56
N SER A 159 -6.66 -10.08 -3.62
CA SER A 159 -6.90 -9.17 -4.74
C SER A 159 -5.71 -8.22 -4.97
N SER A 160 -5.04 -7.77 -3.91
CA SER A 160 -3.82 -6.96 -4.05
C SER A 160 -2.67 -7.70 -4.75
N LEU A 161 -2.58 -9.03 -4.60
CA LEU A 161 -1.62 -9.84 -5.36
C LEU A 161 -2.06 -10.04 -6.80
N ASP A 162 -3.35 -10.29 -7.02
CA ASP A 162 -3.91 -10.45 -8.36
C ASP A 162 -3.68 -9.20 -9.20
N SER A 163 -3.92 -8.01 -8.64
CA SER A 163 -3.62 -6.73 -9.29
C SER A 163 -2.13 -6.59 -9.66
N ARG A 164 -1.21 -7.05 -8.80
CA ARG A 164 0.22 -7.05 -9.11
C ARG A 164 0.57 -8.04 -10.21
N PHE A 165 0.03 -9.26 -10.16
CA PHE A 165 0.22 -10.25 -11.23
C PHE A 165 -0.29 -9.72 -12.57
N LEU A 166 -1.49 -9.13 -12.59
CA LEU A 166 -2.10 -8.53 -13.76
C LEU A 166 -1.26 -7.35 -14.29
N SER A 167 -0.73 -6.51 -13.42
CA SER A 167 0.21 -5.44 -13.82
C SER A 167 1.46 -5.99 -14.50
N GLY A 168 1.92 -7.17 -14.06
CA GLY A 168 3.03 -7.95 -14.61
C GLY A 168 2.88 -8.28 -16.11
N LEU A 169 1.64 -8.55 -16.53
CA LEU A 169 1.25 -8.96 -17.88
C LEU A 169 1.06 -7.76 -18.83
N LYS A 170 1.98 -6.80 -18.82
CA LYS A 170 1.83 -5.53 -19.55
C LYS A 170 1.58 -5.70 -21.05
N GLU A 171 2.35 -6.56 -21.72
CA GLU A 171 2.22 -6.78 -23.16
C GLU A 171 0.85 -7.39 -23.50
N GLU A 172 0.43 -8.40 -22.75
CA GLU A 172 -0.89 -9.04 -22.90
C GLU A 172 -2.02 -8.05 -22.65
N ARG A 173 -1.93 -7.19 -21.62
CA ARG A 173 -2.93 -6.14 -21.35
C ARG A 173 -3.07 -5.16 -22.50
N VAL A 174 -1.95 -4.74 -23.11
CA VAL A 174 -1.97 -3.84 -24.27
C VAL A 174 -2.63 -4.52 -25.48
N GLN A 175 -2.27 -5.78 -25.77
CA GLN A 175 -2.90 -6.53 -26.86
C GLN A 175 -4.40 -6.77 -26.61
N ALA A 176 -4.78 -7.11 -25.37
CA ALA A 176 -6.16 -7.29 -24.98
C ALA A 176 -6.97 -5.99 -25.14
N ALA A 177 -6.40 -4.83 -24.78
CA ALA A 177 -7.07 -3.54 -24.98
C ALA A 177 -7.36 -3.26 -26.48
N ILE A 178 -6.44 -3.59 -27.37
CA ILE A 178 -6.64 -3.47 -28.84
C ILE A 178 -7.77 -4.41 -29.30
N ALA A 179 -7.74 -5.67 -28.85
CA ALA A 179 -8.74 -6.68 -29.22
C ALA A 179 -10.14 -6.33 -28.69
N PHE A 180 -10.26 -5.82 -27.46
CA PHE A 180 -11.54 -5.40 -26.90
C PHE A 180 -12.09 -4.17 -27.63
N LYS A 181 -11.22 -3.20 -27.96
CA LYS A 181 -11.61 -2.04 -28.76
C LYS A 181 -12.12 -2.44 -30.15
N SER A 182 -11.54 -3.45 -30.78
CA SER A 182 -11.97 -3.89 -32.12
C SER A 182 -13.36 -4.54 -32.15
N ILE A 183 -13.82 -5.10 -31.02
CA ILE A 183 -15.19 -5.62 -30.87
C ILE A 183 -16.17 -4.62 -30.26
N GLY A 184 -15.79 -3.34 -30.17
CA GLY A 184 -16.67 -2.25 -29.74
C GLY A 184 -16.74 -2.03 -28.23
N VAL A 185 -15.84 -2.63 -27.43
CA VAL A 185 -15.70 -2.25 -26.02
C VAL A 185 -15.01 -0.89 -25.95
N SER A 186 -15.73 0.13 -25.48
CA SER A 186 -15.23 1.49 -25.28
C SER A 186 -15.17 1.88 -23.80
N ASP A 187 -14.33 2.86 -23.48
CA ASP A 187 -14.34 3.53 -22.19
C ASP A 187 -15.63 4.35 -22.04
N ASN A 188 -16.66 3.74 -21.45
CA ASN A 188 -17.98 4.36 -21.27
C ASN A 188 -18.04 5.44 -20.17
N LEU A 189 -16.87 5.79 -19.59
CA LEU A 189 -16.76 6.70 -18.45
C LEU A 189 -16.40 8.14 -18.84
N SER A 190 -16.10 8.43 -20.12
CA SER A 190 -15.65 9.76 -20.55
C SER A 190 -16.75 10.82 -20.62
N ASP A 191 -18.02 10.43 -20.76
CA ASP A 191 -19.10 11.33 -21.17
C ASP A 191 -20.08 11.67 -20.04
N GLN A 192 -19.82 11.21 -18.82
CA GLN A 192 -20.68 11.48 -17.67
C GLN A 192 -20.22 12.74 -16.93
N ALA A 193 -21.15 13.65 -16.67
CA ALA A 193 -20.91 14.78 -15.77
C ALA A 193 -20.80 14.24 -14.34
N VAL A 194 -19.62 14.40 -13.73
CA VAL A 194 -19.32 13.94 -12.36
C VAL A 194 -19.17 15.14 -11.44
N ASP A 195 -19.90 15.12 -10.32
CA ASP A 195 -19.61 16.02 -9.21
C ASP A 195 -18.30 15.58 -8.54
N LYS A 196 -17.21 16.32 -8.83
CA LYS A 196 -15.87 15.99 -8.35
C LYS A 196 -15.82 15.95 -6.82
N GLN A 197 -16.46 16.90 -6.14
CA GLN A 197 -16.37 16.98 -4.68
C GLN A 197 -17.08 15.80 -4.05
N LYS A 198 -18.30 15.49 -4.51
CA LYS A 198 -19.01 14.30 -4.06
C LYS A 198 -18.22 13.01 -4.32
N LEU A 199 -17.60 12.87 -5.49
CA LEU A 199 -16.77 11.70 -5.79
C LEU A 199 -15.56 11.60 -4.84
N ILE A 200 -14.87 12.71 -4.58
CA ILE A 200 -13.75 12.76 -3.63
C ILE A 200 -14.19 12.26 -2.25
N ASP A 201 -15.33 12.74 -1.75
CA ASP A 201 -15.84 12.35 -0.44
C ASP A 201 -16.30 10.88 -0.40
N ASP A 202 -16.98 10.41 -1.44
CA ASP A 202 -17.42 9.01 -1.55
C ASP A 202 -16.22 8.05 -1.63
N VAL A 203 -15.21 8.37 -2.44
CA VAL A 203 -13.98 7.55 -2.56
C VAL A 203 -13.20 7.55 -1.25
N ARG A 204 -13.11 8.69 -0.56
CA ARG A 204 -12.46 8.80 0.75
C ARG A 204 -13.11 7.88 1.78
N GLN A 205 -14.44 7.91 1.86
CA GLN A 205 -15.20 7.04 2.78
C GLN A 205 -15.06 5.56 2.39
N ALA A 206 -15.11 5.24 1.09
CA ALA A 206 -14.93 3.89 0.60
C ALA A 206 -13.52 3.33 0.86
N LEU A 207 -12.48 4.18 0.79
CA LEU A 207 -11.10 3.81 1.12
C LEU A 207 -10.93 3.53 2.63
N TYR A 208 -11.68 4.23 3.48
CA TYR A 208 -11.58 4.08 4.93
C TYR A 208 -12.37 2.89 5.49
N ALA A 209 -13.46 2.49 4.82
CA ALA A 209 -14.36 1.41 5.25
C ALA A 209 -13.75 0.00 5.14
#